data_AF-A0A1G3ADI0-F1
#
_entry.id   AF-A0A1G3ADI0-F1
#
_cell.length_a   1.000
_cell.length_b   1.000
_cell.length_c   1.000
_cell.angle_alpha   90.00
_cell.angle_beta   90.00
_cell.angle_gamma   90.00
#
_symmetry.space_group_name_H-M   'P 1'
#
loop_
_entity.id
_entity.type
_entity.pdbx_description
1 polymer ?
#
loop_
_entity_poly.entity_id
_entity_poly.type
_entity_poly.pdbx_seq_one_letter_code
_entity_poly.pdbx_strand_id
1 'polypeptide(L)'
;MLTMSCLSAGRRTRVPAAFTLVEALVSISLTAIAASVLLLGIHSSLQTTDEALEQTIAAGMAEQLLDEILGARYHALGFDGYQITFSPSSYEQAGSGRERYDDIDDYDNLNNRPPEDLWGIELGTEDGEGGRRHVNFRVPAGFLAGWRQEVDVSYVAEADLTSPLPFGQVSDYRAVEVRVFRVDPQRGSRELAKLRRVVAYVPPVP
;
A
#
# COMPACT_ATOMS: atom_id res chain seq x y z
N MET A 1 -20.33 -26.24 93.01
CA MET A 1 -20.38 -24.99 92.21
C MET A 1 -18.93 -24.58 91.95
N LEU A 2 -18.36 -24.51 90.76
CA LEU A 2 -18.89 -24.45 89.40
C LEU A 2 -17.92 -25.20 88.46
N THR A 3 -18.48 -25.93 87.51
CA THR A 3 -17.81 -26.45 86.32
C THR A 3 -17.55 -25.31 85.33
N MET A 4 -16.39 -25.30 84.68
CA MET A 4 -16.16 -24.41 83.53
C MET A 4 -15.42 -25.19 82.44
N SER A 5 -16.21 -25.87 81.60
CA SER A 5 -15.78 -26.44 80.33
C SER A 5 -15.59 -25.31 79.32
N CYS A 6 -14.35 -25.09 78.90
CA CYS A 6 -14.05 -24.21 77.77
C CYS A 6 -14.13 -25.06 76.49
N LEU A 7 -15.19 -24.88 75.69
CA LEU A 7 -15.30 -25.50 74.36
C LEU A 7 -14.27 -24.88 73.40
N SER A 8 -13.37 -25.72 72.89
CA SER A 8 -12.51 -25.41 71.76
C SER A 8 -13.32 -25.44 70.46
N ALA A 9 -13.56 -24.27 69.85
CA ALA A 9 -14.17 -24.14 68.53
C ALA A 9 -13.17 -24.62 67.45
N GLY A 10 -13.36 -25.85 66.97
CA GLY A 10 -12.57 -26.41 65.87
C GLY A 10 -12.79 -25.64 64.56
N ARG A 11 -11.75 -24.97 64.08
CA ARG A 11 -11.70 -24.37 62.74
C ARG A 11 -11.66 -25.51 61.71
N ARG A 12 -12.78 -25.78 61.02
CA ARG A 12 -12.82 -26.69 59.87
C ARG A 12 -12.00 -26.09 58.73
N THR A 13 -10.76 -26.52 58.57
CA THR A 13 -10.00 -26.33 57.34
C THR A 13 -10.66 -27.17 56.25
N ARG A 14 -11.35 -26.53 55.29
CA ARG A 14 -11.79 -27.22 54.08
C ARG A 14 -10.55 -27.73 53.35
N VAL A 15 -10.41 -29.05 53.24
CA VAL A 15 -9.40 -29.65 52.37
C VAL A 15 -9.77 -29.26 50.94
N PRO A 16 -8.86 -28.67 50.14
CA PRO A 16 -9.15 -28.38 48.74
C PRO A 16 -9.50 -29.70 48.03
N ALA A 17 -10.59 -29.69 47.27
CA ALA A 17 -10.97 -30.84 46.46
C ALA A 17 -9.85 -31.12 45.45
N ALA A 18 -9.30 -32.33 45.48
CA ALA A 18 -8.34 -32.80 44.49
C ALA A 18 -9.09 -33.22 43.22
N PHE A 19 -8.52 -32.90 42.05
CA PHE A 19 -9.10 -33.25 40.75
C PHE A 19 -8.89 -34.74 40.44
N THR A 20 -9.85 -35.34 39.73
CA THR A 20 -9.69 -36.71 39.22
C THR A 20 -8.79 -36.73 37.98
N LEU A 21 -8.16 -37.87 37.67
CA LEU A 21 -7.33 -38.02 36.46
C LEU A 21 -8.13 -37.79 35.17
N VAL A 22 -9.40 -38.18 35.16
CA VAL A 22 -10.33 -37.93 34.04
C VAL A 22 -10.62 -36.43 33.90
N GLU A 23 -10.87 -35.74 35.00
CA GLU A 23 -11.13 -34.29 35.02
C GLU A 23 -9.91 -33.48 34.55
N ALA A 24 -8.71 -33.89 34.94
CA ALA A 24 -7.47 -33.30 34.44
C ALA A 24 -7.29 -33.54 32.93
N LEU A 25 -7.56 -34.77 32.45
CA LEU A 25 -7.45 -35.11 31.03
C LEU A 25 -8.45 -34.31 30.18
N VAL A 26 -9.70 -34.19 30.63
CA VAL A 26 -10.73 -33.38 29.95
C VAL A 26 -10.34 -31.90 29.96
N SER A 27 -9.85 -31.36 31.09
CA SER A 27 -9.42 -29.96 31.20
C SER A 27 -8.26 -29.64 30.26
N ILE A 28 -7.26 -30.52 30.17
CA ILE A 28 -6.13 -30.37 29.24
C ILE A 28 -6.63 -30.43 27.79
N SER A 29 -7.53 -31.36 27.48
CA SER A 29 -8.10 -31.49 26.13
C SER A 29 -8.89 -30.24 25.72
N LEU A 30 -9.73 -29.71 26.61
CA LEU A 30 -10.47 -28.48 26.39
C LEU A 30 -9.54 -27.28 26.24
N THR A 31 -8.49 -27.19 27.06
CA THR A 31 -7.50 -26.11 26.97
C THR A 31 -6.73 -26.18 25.66
N ALA A 32 -6.38 -27.38 25.18
CA ALA A 32 -5.69 -27.57 23.90
C ALA A 32 -6.57 -27.14 22.71
N ILE A 33 -7.86 -27.47 22.74
CA ILE A 33 -8.82 -27.04 21.72
C ILE A 33 -8.97 -25.51 21.75
N ALA A 34 -9.15 -24.93 22.94
CA ALA A 34 -9.27 -23.47 23.11
C ALA A 34 -8.00 -22.73 22.65
N ALA A 35 -6.81 -23.26 22.99
CA ALA A 35 -5.53 -22.70 22.56
C ALA A 35 -5.37 -22.72 21.04
N SER A 36 -5.81 -23.78 20.37
CA SER A 36 -5.75 -23.90 18.91
C SER A 36 -6.60 -22.83 18.21
N VAL A 37 -7.82 -22.60 18.71
CA VAL A 37 -8.73 -21.55 18.19
C VAL A 37 -8.13 -20.16 18.42
N LEU A 38 -7.54 -19.92 19.59
CA LEU A 38 -6.90 -18.64 19.91
C LEU A 38 -5.69 -18.37 19.00
N LEU A 39 -4.86 -19.38 18.74
CA LEU A 39 -3.71 -19.26 17.82
C LEU A 39 -4.16 -18.94 16.39
N LEU A 40 -5.26 -19.54 15.93
CA LEU A 40 -5.84 -19.21 14.63
C LEU A 40 -6.30 -17.75 14.57
N GLY A 41 -6.92 -17.25 15.65
CA GLY A 41 -7.33 -15.85 15.77
C GLY A 41 -6.14 -14.88 15.72
N ILE A 42 -5.05 -15.21 16.41
CA ILE A 42 -3.80 -14.42 16.37
C ILE A 42 -3.22 -14.41 14.95
N HIS A 43 -3.12 -15.59 14.32
CA HIS A 43 -2.59 -15.69 12.97
C HIS A 43 -3.38 -14.83 11.97
N SER A 44 -4.71 -14.90 12.00
CA SER A 44 -5.58 -14.09 11.15
C SER A 44 -5.41 -12.59 11.42
N SER A 45 -5.24 -12.19 12.68
CA SER A 45 -5.01 -10.80 13.07
C SER A 45 -3.67 -10.27 12.55
N LEU A 46 -2.61 -11.09 12.61
CA LEU A 46 -1.30 -10.74 12.06
C LEU A 46 -1.34 -10.59 10.53
N GLN A 47 -2.02 -11.50 9.83
CA GLN A 47 -2.20 -11.41 8.37
C GLN A 47 -2.94 -10.13 7.97
N THR A 48 -4.04 -9.82 8.66
CA THR A 48 -4.81 -8.59 8.40
C THR A 48 -3.96 -7.34 8.65
N THR A 49 -3.10 -7.37 9.68
CA THR A 49 -2.19 -6.25 9.98
C THR A 49 -1.16 -6.07 8.88
N ASP A 50 -0.55 -7.17 8.40
CA ASP A 50 0.42 -7.13 7.31
C ASP A 50 -0.20 -6.59 6.01
N GLU A 51 -1.41 -7.05 5.67
CA GLU A 51 -2.15 -6.55 4.52
C GLU A 51 -2.49 -5.06 4.64
N ALA A 52 -2.92 -4.60 5.81
CA ALA A 52 -3.20 -3.19 6.07
C ALA A 52 -1.93 -2.32 5.98
N LEU A 53 -0.79 -2.83 6.44
CA LEU A 53 0.51 -2.17 6.29
C LEU A 53 0.91 -2.07 4.81
N GLU A 54 0.80 -3.15 4.04
CA GLU A 54 1.09 -3.13 2.60
C GLU A 54 0.20 -2.12 1.87
N GLN A 55 -1.10 -2.08 2.16
CA GLN A 55 -2.03 -1.12 1.57
C GLN A 55 -1.69 0.33 1.95
N THR A 56 -1.29 0.59 3.20
CA THR A 56 -0.91 1.93 3.66
C THR A 56 0.35 2.42 2.93
N ILE A 57 1.36 1.56 2.80
CA ILE A 57 2.58 1.88 2.05
C ILE A 57 2.26 2.10 0.57
N ALA A 58 1.42 1.25 -0.03
CA ALA A 58 0.98 1.39 -1.41
C ALA A 58 0.24 2.69 -1.67
N ALA A 59 -0.67 3.09 -0.76
CA ALA A 59 -1.40 4.34 -0.85
C ALA A 59 -0.46 5.53 -0.82
N GLY A 60 0.48 5.58 0.13
CA GLY A 60 1.48 6.66 0.20
C GLY A 60 2.37 6.75 -1.04
N MET A 61 2.77 5.61 -1.61
CA MET A 61 3.52 5.60 -2.88
C MET A 61 2.69 6.08 -4.07
N ALA A 62 1.40 5.73 -4.11
CA ALA A 62 0.50 6.20 -5.15
C ALA A 62 0.23 7.71 -5.02
N GLU A 63 0.06 8.22 -3.80
CA GLU A 63 -0.12 9.66 -3.52
C GLU A 63 1.11 10.45 -3.95
N GLN A 64 2.31 10.00 -3.55
CA GLN A 64 3.57 10.66 -3.93
C GLN A 64 3.74 10.72 -5.45
N LEU A 65 3.49 9.62 -6.17
CA LEU A 65 3.61 9.58 -7.63
C LEU A 65 2.51 10.40 -8.32
N LEU A 66 1.29 10.40 -7.78
CA LEU A 66 0.21 11.23 -8.29
C LEU A 66 0.55 12.72 -8.12
N ASP A 67 1.08 13.12 -6.97
CA ASP A 67 1.50 14.51 -6.71
C ASP A 67 2.65 14.94 -7.64
N GLU A 68 3.58 14.03 -7.95
CA GLU A 68 4.64 14.26 -8.96
C GLU A 68 4.01 14.60 -10.33
N ILE A 69 3.08 13.77 -10.81
CA ILE A 69 2.41 13.95 -12.11
C ILE A 69 1.57 15.23 -12.13
N LEU A 70 0.82 15.51 -11.06
CA LEU A 70 -0.01 16.71 -10.96
C LEU A 70 0.81 18.00 -10.80
N GLY A 71 2.10 17.89 -10.46
CA GLY A 71 3.05 19.00 -10.47
C GLY A 71 3.58 19.34 -11.86
N ALA A 72 3.41 18.45 -12.84
CA ALA A 72 3.85 18.65 -14.22
C ALA A 72 2.89 19.56 -15.02
N ARG A 73 3.33 20.04 -16.18
CA ARG A 73 2.47 20.83 -17.07
C ARG A 73 1.36 19.95 -17.66
N TYR A 74 0.28 20.59 -18.10
CA TYR A 74 -0.79 19.83 -18.77
C TYR A 74 -0.33 19.21 -20.10
N HIS A 75 0.55 19.88 -20.84
CA HIS A 75 1.10 19.44 -22.12
C HIS A 75 2.47 20.08 -22.39
N ALA A 76 3.20 19.51 -23.34
CA ALA A 76 4.52 19.96 -23.77
C ALA A 76 4.52 21.40 -24.32
N LEU A 77 5.63 22.11 -24.08
CA LEU A 77 5.82 23.46 -24.60
C LEU A 77 5.88 23.49 -26.13
N GLY A 78 5.14 24.43 -26.73
CA GLY A 78 5.08 24.59 -28.19
C GLY A 78 4.12 23.64 -28.88
N PHE A 79 3.42 22.78 -28.12
CA PHE A 79 2.33 21.94 -28.60
C PHE A 79 0.98 22.48 -28.10
N ASP A 80 -0.09 21.93 -28.67
CA ASP A 80 -1.46 22.19 -28.23
C ASP A 80 -1.86 21.17 -27.15
N GLY A 81 -2.79 21.54 -26.26
CA GLY A 81 -3.25 20.69 -25.15
C GLY A 81 -3.99 19.42 -25.60
N TYR A 82 -4.32 19.30 -26.89
CA TYR A 82 -5.11 18.21 -27.46
C TYR A 82 -4.29 17.19 -28.26
N GLN A 83 -3.08 16.87 -27.79
CA GLN A 83 -2.27 15.78 -28.35
C GLN A 83 -2.99 14.43 -28.19
N ILE A 84 -2.95 13.58 -29.21
CA ILE A 84 -3.61 12.25 -29.24
C ILE A 84 -2.67 11.09 -28.92
N THR A 85 -1.39 11.36 -28.76
CA THR A 85 -0.36 10.36 -28.46
C THR A 85 0.31 10.77 -27.17
N PHE A 86 0.11 9.97 -26.13
CA PHE A 86 0.78 10.13 -24.86
C PHE A 86 1.93 9.14 -24.80
N SER A 87 3.13 9.66 -24.54
CA SER A 87 4.34 8.87 -24.31
C SER A 87 5.48 9.84 -24.07
N PRO A 88 6.43 9.50 -23.18
CA PRO A 88 7.65 10.28 -23.05
C PRO A 88 8.45 10.22 -24.35
N SER A 89 9.04 11.33 -24.75
CA SER A 89 9.92 11.40 -25.92
C SER A 89 11.23 10.63 -25.69
N SER A 90 11.99 10.43 -26.77
CA SER A 90 13.34 9.82 -26.67
C SER A 90 14.31 10.62 -25.81
N TYR A 91 14.10 11.94 -25.66
CA TYR A 91 14.92 12.77 -24.80
C TYR A 91 14.56 12.57 -23.33
N GLU A 92 13.27 12.51 -23.00
CA GLU A 92 12.81 12.20 -21.63
C GLU A 92 13.29 10.81 -21.20
N GLN A 93 13.08 9.79 -22.04
CA GLN A 93 13.48 8.40 -21.74
C GLN A 93 14.99 8.20 -21.63
N ALA A 94 15.80 9.12 -22.16
CA ALA A 94 17.26 9.08 -22.01
C ALA A 94 17.74 9.62 -20.65
N GLY A 95 16.82 9.95 -19.73
CA GLY A 95 17.09 10.26 -18.34
C GLY A 95 17.56 9.05 -17.53
N SER A 96 17.98 9.30 -16.29
CA SER A 96 18.27 8.22 -15.33
C SER A 96 17.00 7.66 -14.68
N GLY A 97 15.94 8.48 -14.63
CA GLY A 97 14.60 8.11 -14.25
C GLY A 97 13.59 9.00 -14.97
N ARG A 98 12.77 9.69 -14.19
CA ARG A 98 11.70 10.58 -14.66
C ARG A 98 12.08 12.05 -14.54
N GLU A 99 13.35 12.38 -14.34
CA GLU A 99 13.80 13.75 -14.05
C GLU A 99 13.59 14.73 -15.20
N ARG A 100 13.30 14.21 -16.39
CA ARG A 100 13.03 14.97 -17.60
C ARG A 100 11.55 15.06 -17.93
N TYR A 101 10.70 14.31 -17.24
CA TYR A 101 9.27 14.29 -17.50
C TYR A 101 8.72 15.65 -17.05
N ASP A 102 8.17 16.42 -17.98
CA ASP A 102 7.83 17.82 -17.75
C ASP A 102 6.35 18.15 -18.00
N ASP A 103 5.61 17.20 -18.58
CA ASP A 103 4.16 17.23 -18.70
C ASP A 103 3.50 15.93 -18.21
N ILE A 104 2.16 15.93 -18.18
CA ILE A 104 1.37 14.80 -17.68
C ILE A 104 1.48 13.57 -18.60
N ASP A 105 1.58 13.75 -19.91
CA ASP A 105 1.56 12.63 -20.86
C ASP A 105 2.87 11.84 -20.92
N ASP A 106 3.98 12.40 -20.47
CA ASP A 106 5.23 11.67 -20.27
C ASP A 106 5.10 10.47 -19.32
N TYR A 107 4.12 10.50 -18.42
CA TYR A 107 3.89 9.44 -17.45
C TYR A 107 2.99 8.31 -17.97
N ASP A 108 2.44 8.42 -19.18
CA ASP A 108 1.58 7.38 -19.72
C ASP A 108 2.33 6.07 -19.95
N ASN A 109 1.69 4.95 -19.61
CA ASN A 109 2.27 3.60 -19.62
C ASN A 109 3.52 3.43 -18.74
N LEU A 110 3.69 4.23 -17.69
CA LEU A 110 4.75 4.00 -16.71
C LEU A 110 4.58 2.62 -16.08
N ASN A 111 5.66 1.86 -15.97
CA ASN A 111 5.65 0.52 -15.40
C ASN A 111 6.98 0.22 -14.70
N ASN A 112 7.08 0.64 -13.43
CA ASN A 112 8.32 0.57 -12.68
C ASN A 112 8.31 -0.59 -11.69
N ARG A 113 9.32 -1.45 -11.79
CA ARG A 113 9.56 -2.58 -10.89
C ARG A 113 11.07 -2.78 -10.69
N PRO A 114 11.62 -2.55 -9.48
CA PRO A 114 10.93 -2.04 -8.29
C PRO A 114 10.41 -0.59 -8.47
N PRO A 115 9.54 -0.09 -7.58
CA PRO A 115 9.17 1.32 -7.51
C PRO A 115 10.40 2.24 -7.36
N GLU A 116 10.45 3.30 -8.16
CA GLU A 116 11.59 4.22 -8.25
C GLU A 116 11.13 5.67 -8.12
N ASP A 117 12.00 6.52 -7.58
CA ASP A 117 11.80 7.97 -7.48
C ASP A 117 12.02 8.69 -8.84
N LEU A 118 12.01 10.03 -8.79
CA LEU A 118 12.24 10.91 -9.93
C LEU A 118 13.60 10.65 -10.60
N TRP A 119 14.63 10.26 -9.84
CA TRP A 119 16.00 10.07 -10.35
C TRP A 119 16.31 8.63 -10.76
N GLY A 120 15.33 7.72 -10.71
CA GLY A 120 15.52 6.30 -11.03
C GLY A 120 16.14 5.50 -9.89
N ILE A 121 16.02 5.99 -8.66
CA ILE A 121 16.51 5.32 -7.46
C ILE A 121 15.35 4.62 -6.76
N GLU A 122 15.55 3.36 -6.36
CA GLU A 122 14.54 2.58 -5.66
C GLU A 122 14.01 3.32 -4.41
N LEU A 123 12.68 3.40 -4.30
CA LEU A 123 12.02 4.10 -3.19
C LEU A 123 12.48 3.56 -1.83
N GLY A 124 12.64 4.47 -0.87
CA GLY A 124 13.16 4.13 0.46
C GLY A 124 14.68 3.93 0.52
N THR A 125 15.40 4.15 -0.58
CA THR A 125 16.88 4.19 -0.59
C THR A 125 17.47 5.57 -0.90
N GLU A 126 16.68 6.42 -1.55
CA GLU A 126 17.02 7.78 -2.01
C GLU A 126 17.16 8.81 -0.89
N ASP A 127 17.84 9.95 -1.10
CA ASP A 127 18.05 11.03 -0.12
C ASP A 127 17.38 12.39 -0.43
N GLY A 128 16.62 12.47 -1.51
CA GLY A 128 15.87 13.65 -1.94
C GLY A 128 16.64 14.58 -2.88
N GLU A 129 17.89 14.24 -3.22
CA GLU A 129 18.74 15.04 -4.11
C GLU A 129 19.37 14.19 -5.23
N GLY A 130 18.76 13.03 -5.53
CA GLY A 130 19.29 12.06 -6.50
C GLY A 130 20.48 11.23 -5.98
N GLY A 131 20.67 11.17 -4.66
CA GLY A 131 21.64 10.31 -3.99
C GLY A 131 20.97 9.20 -3.19
N ARG A 132 21.65 8.69 -2.15
CA ARG A 132 21.16 7.58 -1.32
C ARG A 132 21.31 7.89 0.16
N ARG A 133 20.25 7.65 0.94
CA ARG A 133 20.26 7.73 2.42
C ARG A 133 21.39 6.90 3.02
N HIS A 134 21.82 7.22 4.24
CA HIS A 134 22.71 6.33 4.99
C HIS A 134 22.04 4.95 5.19
N VAL A 135 22.83 3.86 5.16
CA VAL A 135 22.32 2.47 5.11
C VAL A 135 21.31 2.13 6.22
N ASN A 136 21.47 2.70 7.41
CA ASN A 136 20.56 2.48 8.55
C ASN A 136 19.19 3.15 8.40
N PHE A 137 19.01 4.06 7.43
CA PHE A 137 17.75 4.72 7.12
C PHE A 137 17.14 4.26 5.79
N ARG A 138 17.69 3.18 5.22
CA ARG A 138 17.14 2.54 4.02
C ARG A 138 16.16 1.45 4.42
N VAL A 139 15.18 1.22 3.56
CA VAL A 139 14.39 -0.02 3.64
C VAL A 139 15.29 -1.25 3.50
N PRO A 140 14.91 -2.40 4.09
CA PRO A 140 15.65 -3.64 3.89
C PRO A 140 15.82 -3.95 2.40
N ALA A 141 17.01 -4.41 2.02
CA ALA A 141 17.31 -4.73 0.63
C ALA A 141 16.29 -5.73 0.06
N GLY A 142 15.70 -5.40 -1.09
CA GLY A 142 14.71 -6.23 -1.77
C GLY A 142 13.30 -6.17 -1.19
N PHE A 143 13.02 -5.32 -0.19
CA PHE A 143 11.69 -5.14 0.36
C PHE A 143 10.65 -4.78 -0.72
N LEU A 144 11.03 -3.89 -1.65
CA LEU A 144 10.18 -3.43 -2.75
C LEU A 144 10.38 -4.19 -4.08
N ALA A 145 11.25 -5.20 -4.15
CA ALA A 145 11.50 -5.96 -5.40
C ALA A 145 10.23 -6.65 -5.96
N GLY A 146 9.31 -7.01 -5.05
CA GLY A 146 8.01 -7.56 -5.38
C GLY A 146 6.91 -6.52 -5.59
N TRP A 147 7.22 -5.23 -5.70
CA TRP A 147 6.23 -4.16 -5.88
C TRP A 147 6.34 -3.58 -7.29
N ARG A 148 5.24 -3.02 -7.79
CA ARG A 148 5.19 -2.39 -9.11
C ARG A 148 4.30 -1.16 -9.06
N GLN A 149 4.74 -0.07 -9.68
CA GLN A 149 3.93 1.12 -9.94
C GLN A 149 3.54 1.15 -11.41
N GLU A 150 2.26 1.40 -11.67
CA GLU A 150 1.72 1.64 -13.00
C GLU A 150 1.03 3.01 -13.05
N VAL A 151 1.18 3.71 -14.17
CA VAL A 151 0.47 4.95 -14.45
C VAL A 151 -0.16 4.86 -15.83
N ASP A 152 -1.43 5.25 -15.90
CA ASP A 152 -2.17 5.39 -17.14
C ASP A 152 -2.74 6.80 -17.23
N VAL A 153 -2.53 7.45 -18.37
CA VAL A 153 -3.09 8.76 -18.68
C VAL A 153 -4.04 8.61 -19.85
N SER A 154 -5.26 9.14 -19.73
CA SER A 154 -6.27 9.04 -20.79
C SER A 154 -7.17 10.26 -20.81
N TYR A 155 -7.67 10.65 -21.98
CA TYR A 155 -8.80 11.59 -22.02
C TYR A 155 -10.06 10.92 -21.47
N VAL A 156 -10.94 11.73 -20.88
CA VAL A 156 -12.25 11.28 -20.39
C VAL A 156 -13.39 12.08 -20.97
N ALA A 157 -14.57 11.47 -21.07
CA ALA A 157 -15.74 12.14 -21.61
C ALA A 157 -16.20 13.30 -20.71
N GLU A 158 -16.52 14.47 -21.28
CA GLU A 158 -17.01 15.62 -20.50
C GLU A 158 -18.33 15.34 -19.78
N ALA A 159 -19.18 14.51 -20.40
CA ALA A 159 -20.45 14.07 -19.83
C ALA A 159 -20.28 12.98 -18.75
N ASP A 160 -19.14 12.28 -18.73
CA ASP A 160 -18.82 11.22 -17.77
C ASP A 160 -17.29 11.11 -17.58
N LEU A 161 -16.78 11.78 -16.55
CA LEU A 161 -15.34 11.83 -16.23
C LEU A 161 -14.76 10.47 -15.76
N THR A 162 -15.60 9.46 -15.60
CA THR A 162 -15.17 8.09 -15.30
C THR A 162 -14.88 7.27 -16.56
N SER A 163 -15.44 7.68 -17.70
CA SER A 163 -15.34 6.95 -18.96
C SER A 163 -14.14 7.44 -19.78
N PRO A 164 -13.11 6.59 -20.03
CA PRO A 164 -12.00 6.96 -20.91
C PRO A 164 -12.50 7.06 -22.35
N LEU A 165 -12.00 8.06 -23.07
CA LEU A 165 -12.27 8.22 -24.49
C LEU A 165 -11.45 7.22 -25.32
N PRO A 166 -11.98 6.73 -26.45
CA PRO A 166 -11.21 5.93 -27.40
C PRO A 166 -10.02 6.70 -27.95
N PHE A 167 -8.99 5.97 -28.37
CA PHE A 167 -7.83 6.54 -29.04
C PHE A 167 -8.23 7.46 -30.21
N GLY A 168 -7.60 8.63 -30.29
CA GLY A 168 -7.87 9.65 -31.31
C GLY A 168 -9.00 10.63 -30.97
N GLN A 169 -9.70 10.44 -29.84
CA GLN A 169 -10.61 11.44 -29.30
C GLN A 169 -9.95 12.21 -28.16
N VAL A 170 -10.28 13.49 -28.07
CA VAL A 170 -9.74 14.44 -27.08
C VAL A 170 -10.89 15.14 -26.36
N SER A 171 -10.60 15.65 -25.17
CA SER A 171 -11.49 16.52 -24.40
C SER A 171 -10.65 17.48 -23.56
N ASP A 172 -11.31 18.41 -22.88
CA ASP A 172 -10.63 19.27 -21.90
C ASP A 172 -10.16 18.51 -20.66
N TYR A 173 -10.43 17.21 -20.53
CA TYR A 173 -10.19 16.46 -19.29
C TYR A 173 -9.29 15.25 -19.53
N ARG A 174 -8.19 15.18 -18.77
CA ARG A 174 -7.33 13.99 -18.67
C ARG A 174 -7.50 13.34 -17.31
N ALA A 175 -7.63 12.01 -17.28
CA ALA A 175 -7.54 11.22 -16.07
C ALA A 175 -6.14 10.63 -15.94
N VAL A 176 -5.54 10.82 -14.78
CA VAL A 176 -4.32 10.17 -14.33
C VAL A 176 -4.71 9.09 -13.33
N GLU A 177 -4.38 7.85 -13.64
CA GLU A 177 -4.63 6.70 -12.78
C GLU A 177 -3.30 6.08 -12.36
N VAL A 178 -3.04 6.04 -11.05
CA VAL A 178 -1.85 5.44 -10.44
C VAL A 178 -2.26 4.17 -9.73
N ARG A 179 -1.62 3.06 -10.06
CA ARG A 179 -1.90 1.74 -9.48
C ARG A 179 -0.62 1.14 -8.91
N VAL A 180 -0.72 0.57 -7.72
CA VAL A 180 0.39 -0.09 -7.04
C VAL A 180 0.05 -1.55 -6.83
N PHE A 181 0.95 -2.44 -7.26
CA PHE A 181 0.75 -3.88 -7.20
C PHE A 181 1.82 -4.57 -6.34
N ARG A 182 1.41 -5.64 -5.67
CA ARG A 182 2.30 -6.70 -5.19
C ARG A 182 2.39 -7.78 -6.26
N VAL A 183 3.59 -8.05 -6.75
CA VAL A 183 3.88 -9.03 -7.79
C VAL A 183 4.57 -10.25 -7.18
N ASP A 184 3.84 -11.34 -7.11
CA ASP A 184 4.31 -12.64 -6.67
C ASP A 184 4.60 -13.52 -7.91
N PRO A 185 5.82 -14.09 -8.05
CA PRO A 185 6.16 -14.97 -9.17
C PRO A 185 5.24 -16.20 -9.33
N GLN A 186 4.62 -16.66 -8.24
CA GLN A 186 3.78 -17.85 -8.21
C GLN A 186 2.28 -17.54 -8.21
N ARG A 187 1.87 -16.41 -7.59
CA ARG A 187 0.46 -16.06 -7.39
C ARG A 187 -0.05 -14.97 -8.32
N GLY A 188 0.83 -14.34 -9.11
CA GLY A 188 0.48 -13.24 -10.01
C GLY A 188 0.56 -11.87 -9.33
N SER A 189 -0.13 -10.89 -9.90
CA SER A 189 -0.16 -9.51 -9.38
C SER A 189 -1.43 -9.25 -8.59
N ARG A 190 -1.30 -8.67 -7.40
CA ARG A 190 -2.40 -8.20 -6.54
C ARG A 190 -2.36 -6.68 -6.46
N GLU A 191 -3.45 -6.01 -6.79
CA GLU A 191 -3.57 -4.55 -6.60
C GLU A 191 -3.62 -4.24 -5.09
N LEU A 192 -2.75 -3.34 -4.64
CA LEU A 192 -2.69 -2.88 -3.26
C LEU A 192 -3.35 -1.51 -3.09
N ALA A 193 -3.17 -0.62 -4.06
CA ALA A 193 -3.76 0.71 -4.07
C ALA A 193 -4.03 1.18 -5.49
N LYS A 194 -5.08 2.00 -5.64
CA LYS A 194 -5.45 2.67 -6.87
C LYS A 194 -5.92 4.08 -6.54
N LEU A 195 -5.29 5.06 -7.17
CA LEU A 195 -5.69 6.46 -7.09
C LEU A 195 -5.99 6.98 -8.50
N ARG A 196 -7.00 7.83 -8.60
CA ARG A 196 -7.39 8.44 -9.86
C ARG A 196 -7.69 9.90 -9.65
N ARG A 197 -7.13 10.76 -10.49
CA ARG A 197 -7.42 12.19 -10.52
C ARG A 197 -7.77 12.62 -11.94
N VAL A 198 -8.74 13.51 -12.06
CA VAL A 198 -9.08 14.16 -13.33
C VAL A 198 -8.58 15.60 -13.28
N VAL A 199 -7.90 16.01 -14.35
CA VAL A 199 -7.32 17.35 -14.54
C VAL A 199 -7.99 17.99 -15.75
N ALA A 200 -8.43 19.23 -15.59
CA ALA A 200 -9.00 20.01 -16.67
C ALA A 200 -7.93 20.91 -17.31
N TYR A 201 -7.95 21.00 -18.63
CA TYR A 201 -7.16 21.97 -19.38
C TYR A 201 -7.76 23.36 -19.20
N VAL A 202 -6.92 24.33 -18.84
CA VAL A 202 -7.30 25.73 -18.80
C VAL A 202 -6.38 26.46 -19.78
N PRO A 203 -6.87 26.82 -20.97
CA PRO A 203 -6.04 27.48 -21.96
C PRO A 203 -5.63 28.88 -21.46
N PRO A 204 -4.42 29.35 -21.80
CA PRO A 204 -4.01 30.71 -21.49
C PRO A 204 -4.96 31.70 -22.17
N VAL A 205 -5.38 32.73 -21.42
CA VAL A 205 -6.19 33.83 -21.96
C VAL A 205 -5.35 34.56 -23.01
N PRO A 206 -5.91 34.91 -24.19
CA PRO A 206 -5.20 35.62 -25.26
C PRO A 206 -4.65 36.99 -24.86
#